data_AF-A0A2C5ZQ11-F1
#
_entry.id   AF-A0A2C5ZQ11-F1
#
_cell.length_a   1.000
_cell.length_b   1.000
_cell.length_c   1.000
_cell.angle_alpha   90.00
_cell.angle_beta   90.00
_cell.angle_gamma   90.00
#
_symmetry.space_group_name_H-M   'P 1'
#
loop_
_entity.id
_entity.type
_entity.pdbx_description
1 polymer ?
#
loop_
_entity_poly.entity_id
_entity_poly.type
_entity_poly.pdbx_seq_one_letter_code
_entity_poly.pdbx_strand_id
1 'polypeptide(L)'
;MLDVRLSPGAALEQPLPRGWTALAYVLDGRVGFGQGDAVDRFHCVVFEDDADAVRVEADAAAVGTSHLVIIAGPPLDQPIVQYGPFVLTSREAVAQALHDYRSCTNGFERARGWRSDIGRSMMP
;
A
#
# COMPACT_ATOMS: atom_id res chain seq x y z
N MET A 1 2.68 -0.81 9.12
CA MET A 1 2.44 -1.89 8.15
C MET A 1 2.82 -3.20 8.78
N LEU A 2 2.00 -4.23 8.64
CA LEU A 2 2.24 -5.58 9.13
C LEU A 2 2.18 -6.57 7.97
N ASP A 3 3.12 -7.51 7.96
CA ASP A 3 3.09 -8.69 7.10
C ASP A 3 2.58 -9.89 7.93
N VAL A 4 1.39 -10.40 7.62
CA VAL A 4 0.64 -11.33 8.47
C VAL A 4 0.47 -12.67 7.77
N ARG A 5 0.84 -13.75 8.47
CA ARG A 5 0.61 -15.13 8.05
C ARG A 5 -0.24 -15.84 9.09
N LEU A 6 -1.36 -16.42 8.66
CA LEU A 6 -2.33 -17.10 9.51
C LEU A 6 -2.43 -18.57 9.11
N SER A 7 -2.15 -19.47 10.05
CA SER A 7 -2.48 -20.89 9.88
C SER A 7 -4.01 -21.07 9.74
N PRO A 8 -4.48 -22.18 9.14
CA PRO A 8 -5.92 -22.44 9.03
C PRO A 8 -6.65 -22.28 10.38
N GLY A 9 -7.74 -21.51 10.39
CA GLY A 9 -8.54 -21.22 11.58
C GLY A 9 -7.90 -20.25 12.59
N ALA A 10 -6.72 -19.70 12.29
CA ALA A 10 -6.11 -18.68 13.13
C ALA A 10 -6.78 -17.32 12.93
N ALA A 11 -6.94 -16.57 14.01
CA ALA A 11 -7.47 -15.22 14.01
C ALA A 11 -6.48 -14.22 14.59
N LEU A 12 -6.56 -12.98 14.12
CA LEU A 12 -5.80 -11.83 14.60
C LEU A 12 -6.75 -10.64 14.79
N GLU A 13 -6.60 -9.96 15.92
CA GLU A 13 -7.14 -8.63 16.15
C GLU A 13 -5.97 -7.64 16.28
N GLN A 14 -5.87 -6.71 15.34
CA GLN A 14 -4.87 -5.66 15.33
C GLN A 14 -5.52 -4.31 15.67
N PRO A 15 -5.32 -3.76 16.87
CA PRO A 15 -5.85 -2.45 17.24
C PRO A 15 -5.37 -1.34 16.29
N LEU A 16 -6.25 -0.39 16.01
CA LEU A 16 -5.99 0.81 15.21
C LEU A 16 -6.10 2.07 16.08
N PRO A 17 -5.16 3.01 16.00
CA PRO A 17 -5.38 4.34 16.55
C PRO A 17 -6.59 5.00 15.89
N ARG A 18 -7.39 5.73 16.68
CA ARG A 18 -8.60 6.40 16.21
C ARG A 18 -8.30 7.36 15.05
N GLY A 19 -9.13 7.29 14.01
CA GLY A 19 -9.07 8.19 12.85
C GLY A 19 -7.95 7.88 11.86
N TRP A 20 -7.31 6.72 11.96
CA TRP A 20 -6.36 6.25 10.96
C TRP A 20 -7.11 5.60 9.80
N THR A 21 -6.69 5.90 8.57
CA THR A 21 -7.10 5.11 7.41
C THR A 21 -6.42 3.75 7.49
N ALA A 22 -7.17 2.67 7.26
CA ALA A 22 -6.65 1.31 7.24
C ALA A 22 -7.12 0.52 6.02
N LEU A 23 -6.26 -0.36 5.52
CA LEU A 23 -6.56 -1.33 4.48
C LEU A 23 -5.82 -2.64 4.74
N ALA A 24 -6.37 -3.72 4.20
CA ALA A 24 -5.71 -5.02 4.11
C ALA A 24 -5.63 -5.48 2.67
N TYR A 25 -4.54 -6.13 2.29
CA TYR A 25 -4.40 -6.76 0.98
C TYR A 25 -4.08 -8.24 1.13
N VAL A 26 -4.96 -9.09 0.61
CA VAL A 26 -4.80 -10.55 0.70
C VAL A 26 -3.85 -11.00 -0.42
N LEU A 27 -2.68 -11.50 -0.06
CA LEU A 27 -1.66 -11.97 -0.99
C LEU A 27 -1.89 -13.42 -1.40
N ASP A 28 -2.30 -14.26 -0.44
CA ASP A 28 -2.64 -15.66 -0.69
C ASP A 28 -3.67 -16.19 0.31
N GLY A 29 -4.37 -17.25 -0.08
CA GLY A 29 -5.46 -17.83 0.71
C GLY A 29 -6.77 -17.05 0.66
N ARG A 30 -7.61 -17.31 1.65
CA ARG A 30 -8.96 -16.74 1.81
C ARG A 30 -9.20 -16.43 3.29
N VAL A 31 -9.60 -15.20 3.59
CA VAL A 31 -9.72 -14.70 4.97
C VAL A 31 -11.02 -13.92 5.17
N GLY A 32 -11.62 -14.03 6.36
CA GLY A 32 -12.76 -13.22 6.78
C GLY A 32 -12.31 -11.97 7.54
N PHE A 33 -13.06 -10.88 7.43
CA PHE A 33 -12.80 -9.62 8.14
C PHE A 33 -13.99 -9.20 9.03
N GLY A 34 -14.39 -10.09 9.95
CA GLY A 34 -15.56 -9.88 10.80
C GLY A 34 -16.86 -10.33 10.11
N GLN A 35 -17.83 -9.42 9.94
CA GLN A 35 -19.14 -9.74 9.35
C GLN A 35 -19.10 -9.57 7.82
N GLY A 36 -19.39 -10.64 7.07
CA GLY A 36 -19.43 -10.61 5.61
C GLY A 36 -18.87 -11.88 4.98
N ASP A 37 -18.79 -11.89 3.65
CA ASP A 37 -18.19 -12.99 2.91
C ASP A 37 -16.66 -12.98 3.06
N ALA A 38 -16.07 -14.18 3.12
CA ALA A 38 -14.62 -14.32 3.14
C ALA A 38 -14.01 -13.86 1.81
N VAL A 39 -12.92 -13.10 1.92
CA VAL A 39 -12.21 -12.42 0.84
C VAL A 39 -11.08 -13.29 0.31
N ASP A 40 -11.10 -13.54 -0.99
CA ASP A 40 -10.04 -14.27 -1.70
C ASP A 40 -8.79 -13.40 -1.93
N ARG A 41 -7.66 -14.05 -2.22
CA ARG A 41 -6.42 -13.38 -2.64
C ARG A 41 -6.64 -12.35 -3.76
N PHE A 42 -5.72 -11.39 -3.81
CA PHE A 42 -5.65 -10.27 -4.75
C PHE A 42 -6.79 -9.26 -4.63
N HIS A 43 -7.36 -9.17 -3.44
CA HIS A 43 -8.34 -8.14 -3.09
C HIS A 43 -7.77 -7.18 -2.05
N CYS A 44 -8.18 -5.92 -2.19
CA CYS A 44 -7.95 -4.86 -1.23
C CYS A 44 -9.24 -4.65 -0.43
N VAL A 45 -9.13 -4.77 0.89
CA VAL A 45 -10.21 -4.49 1.84
C VAL A 45 -9.92 -3.14 2.48
N VAL A 46 -10.85 -2.21 2.35
CA VAL A 46 -10.76 -0.87 2.95
C VAL A 46 -11.68 -0.82 4.15
N PHE A 47 -11.17 -0.36 5.28
CA PHE A 47 -11.95 -0.24 6.52
C PHE A 47 -12.54 1.18 6.64
N GLU A 48 -13.63 1.30 7.40
CA GLU A 48 -14.21 2.59 7.73
C GLU A 48 -13.28 3.40 8.65
N ASP A 49 -13.35 4.75 8.54
CA ASP A 49 -12.43 5.66 9.24
C ASP A 49 -12.55 5.63 10.78
N ASP A 50 -13.64 5.08 11.31
CA ASP A 50 -13.90 4.93 12.75
C ASP A 50 -13.62 3.51 13.28
N ALA A 51 -13.07 2.62 12.45
CA ALA A 51 -12.66 1.29 12.87
C ALA A 51 -11.60 1.36 14.00
N ASP A 52 -11.83 0.60 15.07
CA ASP A 52 -10.95 0.53 16.24
C ASP A 52 -9.91 -0.58 16.17
N ALA A 53 -10.09 -1.53 15.27
CA ALA A 53 -9.19 -2.65 15.01
C ALA A 53 -9.45 -3.27 13.63
N VAL A 54 -8.42 -3.90 13.07
CA VAL A 54 -8.56 -4.89 11.98
C VAL A 54 -8.70 -6.27 12.60
N ARG A 55 -9.84 -6.92 12.38
CA ARG A 55 -10.10 -8.29 12.79
C ARG A 55 -10.08 -9.18 11.56
N VAL A 56 -9.24 -10.21 11.57
CA VAL A 56 -9.06 -11.13 10.45
C VAL A 56 -8.99 -12.57 10.92
N GLU A 57 -9.62 -13.47 10.18
CA GLU A 57 -9.63 -14.91 10.45
C GLU A 57 -9.35 -15.69 9.17
N ALA A 58 -8.45 -16.68 9.23
CA ALA A 58 -8.21 -17.59 8.13
C ALA A 58 -9.27 -18.71 8.11
N ASP A 59 -9.72 -19.08 6.91
CA ASP A 59 -10.64 -20.21 6.74
C ASP A 59 -10.05 -21.49 7.39
N ALA A 60 -10.81 -22.08 8.31
CA ALA A 60 -10.42 -23.31 9.01
C ALA A 60 -10.32 -24.52 8.07
N ALA A 61 -11.04 -24.51 6.94
CA ALA A 61 -10.97 -25.52 5.91
C ALA A 61 -9.82 -25.27 4.90
N ALA A 62 -9.04 -24.19 5.06
CA ALA A 62 -7.91 -23.92 4.19
C ALA A 62 -6.83 -25.01 4.32
N VAL A 63 -6.29 -25.44 3.18
CA VAL A 63 -5.20 -26.41 3.13
C VAL A 63 -3.85 -25.77 3.51
N GLY A 64 -3.74 -24.44 3.37
CA GLY A 64 -2.50 -23.68 3.53
C GLY A 64 -2.64 -22.46 4.42
N THR A 65 -1.50 -21.81 4.67
CA THR A 65 -1.43 -20.55 5.41
C THR A 65 -1.99 -19.42 4.56
N SER A 66 -2.87 -18.59 5.13
CA SER A 66 -3.30 -17.34 4.49
C SER A 66 -2.27 -16.25 4.73
N HIS A 67 -2.03 -15.42 3.72
CA HIS A 67 -1.00 -14.37 3.74
C HIS A 67 -1.63 -13.05 3.33
N LEU A 68 -1.50 -12.03 4.18
CA LEU A 68 -2.01 -10.69 3.93
C LEU A 68 -1.08 -9.63 4.51
N VAL A 69 -1.22 -8.40 4.03
CA VAL A 69 -0.63 -7.22 4.66
C VAL A 69 -1.72 -6.33 5.23
N ILE A 70 -1.45 -5.71 6.38
CA ILE A 70 -2.28 -4.66 6.98
C ILE A 70 -1.50 -3.35 6.91
N ILE A 71 -2.08 -2.34 6.29
CA ILE A 71 -1.50 -1.01 6.12
C ILE A 71 -2.45 0.00 6.76
N ALA A 72 -1.94 0.77 7.71
CA ALA A 72 -2.70 1.83 8.35
C ALA A 72 -1.79 3.02 8.67
N GLY A 73 -2.37 4.22 8.67
CA GLY A 73 -1.66 5.46 8.96
C GLY A 73 -2.62 6.63 9.19
N PRO A 74 -2.14 7.71 9.82
CA PRO A 74 -2.94 8.92 9.96
C PRO A 74 -3.20 9.52 8.56
N PRO A 75 -4.45 9.93 8.26
CA PRO A 75 -4.71 10.67 7.04
C PRO A 75 -3.98 12.01 7.08
N LEU A 76 -3.48 12.45 5.92
CA LEU A 76 -2.94 13.78 5.75
C LEU A 76 -4.03 14.70 5.22
N ASP A 77 -4.33 15.77 5.94
CA ASP A 77 -5.26 16.82 5.49
C ASP A 77 -4.58 17.76 4.50
N GLN A 78 -4.26 17.23 3.32
CA GLN A 78 -3.53 17.93 2.26
C GLN A 78 -4.10 17.57 0.89
N PRO A 79 -4.16 18.52 -0.06
CA PRO A 79 -4.51 18.19 -1.43
C PRO A 79 -3.53 17.19 -2.04
N ILE A 80 -4.05 16.26 -2.85
CA ILE A 80 -3.22 15.31 -3.60
C ILE A 80 -3.30 15.68 -5.08
N VAL A 81 -2.17 16.07 -5.66
CA VAL A 81 -2.00 16.31 -7.10
C VAL A 81 -0.91 15.40 -7.63
N GLN A 82 -1.31 14.42 -8.45
CA GLN A 82 -0.40 13.44 -9.04
C GLN A 82 -0.24 13.67 -10.55
N TYR A 83 1.01 13.61 -11.03
CA TYR A 83 1.34 13.47 -12.45
C TYR A 83 2.51 12.51 -12.63
N GLY A 84 2.21 11.31 -13.13
CA GLY A 84 3.21 10.25 -13.30
C GLY A 84 3.90 9.92 -11.96
N PRO A 85 5.23 10.06 -11.86
CA PRO A 85 6.00 9.71 -10.66
C PRO A 85 5.97 10.79 -9.57
N PHE A 86 5.38 11.96 -9.82
CA PHE A 86 5.38 13.09 -8.89
C PHE A 86 4.00 13.25 -8.25
N VAL A 87 3.97 13.26 -6.91
CA VAL A 87 2.77 13.44 -6.08
C VAL A 87 3.04 14.59 -5.11
N LEU A 88 2.46 15.76 -5.37
CA LEU A 88 2.63 16.95 -4.52
C LEU A 88 1.28 17.59 -4.19
N THR A 89 1.28 18.74 -3.51
CA THR A 89 0.08 19.40 -2.98
C THR A 89 -0.53 20.46 -3.90
N SER A 90 0.11 20.78 -5.04
CA SER A 90 -0.38 21.77 -6.01
C SER A 90 0.07 21.47 -7.44
N ARG A 91 -0.64 22.01 -8.44
CA ARG A 91 -0.31 21.84 -9.86
C ARG A 91 1.01 22.53 -10.20
N GLU A 92 1.27 23.68 -9.58
CA GLU A 92 2.48 24.49 -9.73
C GLU A 92 3.70 23.71 -9.23
N ALA A 93 3.59 23.06 -8.06
CA ALA A 93 4.68 22.26 -7.52
C ALA A 93 4.99 21.05 -8.40
N VAL A 94 3.97 20.38 -8.95
CA VAL A 94 4.16 19.29 -9.91
C VAL A 94 4.84 19.79 -11.19
N ALA A 95 4.43 20.95 -11.72
CA ALA A 95 5.08 21.55 -12.89
C ALA A 95 6.56 21.88 -12.63
N GLN A 96 6.87 22.37 -11.42
CA GLN A 96 8.25 22.62 -11.00
C GLN A 96 9.06 21.32 -10.89
N ALA A 97 8.52 20.26 -10.27
CA ALA A 97 9.20 18.97 -10.17
C ALA A 97 9.51 18.37 -11.55
N LEU A 98 8.60 18.52 -12.52
CA LEU A 98 8.84 18.13 -13.91
C LEU A 98 9.95 18.95 -14.56
N HIS A 99 10.01 20.26 -14.30
CA HIS A 99 11.10 21.11 -14.77
C HIS A 99 12.43 20.64 -14.17
N ASP A 100 12.49 20.50 -12.86
CA ASP A 100 13.68 20.10 -12.10
C ASP A 100 14.24 18.75 -12.55
N TYR A 101 13.36 17.78 -12.80
CA TYR A 101 13.76 16.49 -13.36
C TYR A 101 14.38 16.63 -14.75
N ARG A 102 13.78 17.45 -15.64
CA ARG A 102 14.27 17.67 -17.01
C ARG A 102 15.57 18.46 -17.05
N SER A 103 15.75 19.44 -16.17
CA SER A 103 16.97 20.26 -16.06
C SER A 103 18.07 19.60 -15.21
N CYS A 104 17.75 18.52 -14.50
CA CYS A 104 18.62 17.87 -13.51
C CYS A 104 19.03 18.85 -12.40
N THR A 105 18.06 19.50 -11.76
CA THR A 105 18.26 20.48 -10.67
C THR A 105 17.40 20.12 -9.47
N ASN A 106 17.62 20.81 -8.34
CA ASN A 106 16.79 20.75 -7.13
C ASN A 106 16.50 19.32 -6.62
N GLY A 107 17.54 18.48 -6.54
CA GLY A 107 17.47 17.09 -6.10
C GLY A 107 17.61 16.05 -7.22
N PHE A 108 17.55 16.48 -8.50
CA PHE A 108 17.77 15.60 -9.66
C PHE A 108 19.14 15.78 -10.33
N GLU A 109 20.13 16.37 -9.66
CA GLU A 109 21.47 16.66 -10.24
C GLU A 109 22.16 15.39 -10.74
N ARG A 110 21.97 14.28 -10.02
CA ARG A 110 22.53 12.97 -10.39
C ARG A 110 21.82 12.29 -11.54
N ALA A 111 20.67 12.78 -12.01
CA ALA A 111 20.03 12.23 -13.20
C ALA A 111 20.85 12.52 -14.47
N ARG A 112 21.70 13.55 -14.45
CA ARG A 112 22.55 13.92 -15.59
C ARG A 112 23.54 12.80 -15.91
N GLY A 113 23.31 12.12 -17.04
CA GLY A 113 24.18 11.06 -17.53
C GLY A 113 24.09 9.74 -16.75
N TRP A 114 23.22 9.65 -15.74
CA TRP A 114 23.05 8.41 -14.99
C TRP A 114 22.33 7.35 -15.80
N ARG A 115 22.82 6.11 -15.68
CA ARG A 115 22.23 4.91 -16.24
C ARG A 115 22.48 3.76 -15.28
N SER A 116 21.47 2.95 -15.01
CA SER A 116 21.63 1.72 -14.24
C SER A 116 22.25 0.62 -15.10
N ASP A 117 23.10 -0.23 -14.48
CA ASP A 117 23.67 -1.39 -15.17
C ASP A 117 22.61 -2.48 -15.42
N ILE A 118 21.70 -2.69 -14.47
CA ILE A 118 20.59 -3.65 -14.61
C ILE A 118 19.58 -3.24 -15.68
N GLY A 119 19.37 -1.93 -15.91
CA GLY A 119 18.50 -1.43 -16.96
C GLY A 119 19.12 -1.53 -18.35
N ARG A 120 20.45 -1.61 -18.43
CA ARG A 120 21.18 -1.74 -19.71
C ARG A 120 20.93 -3.10 -20.38
N SER A 121 20.71 -4.14 -19.58
CA SER A 121 20.49 -5.52 -20.07
C SER A 121 19.06 -5.78 -20.60
N MET A 122 18.13 -4.83 -20.45
CA MET A 122 16.71 -5.00 -20.83
C MET A 122 16.34 -4.31 -22.16
N MET A 123 17.31 -3.72 -22.87
CA MET A 123 17.11 -3.20 -24.22
C MET A 123 17.59 -4.27 -25.22
N PRO A 124 16.74 -4.75 -26.16
CA PRO A 124 17.16 -5.68 -27.19
C PRO A 124 18.22 -5.10 -28.14
#